data_AF-A0A7C2Y265-F1
#
_entry.id   AF-A0A7C2Y265-F1
#
_cell.length_a   1.000
_cell.length_b   1.000
_cell.length_c   1.000
_cell.angle_alpha   90.00
_cell.angle_beta   90.00
_cell.angle_gamma   90.00
#
_symmetry.space_group_name_H-M   'P 1'
#
loop_
_entity.id
_entity.type
_entity.pdbx_description
1 polymer ?
#
loop_
_entity_poly.entity_id
_entity_poly.type
_entity_poly.pdbx_seq_one_letter_code
_entity_poly.pdbx_strand_id
1 'polypeptide(L)'
;MTDGMFRAATAVMLVLTILCLGANALGWIRLRALARVVSSAPAALAPREIERLGQLTGLIRLEAVYFTLLFLYALAYPGVLAWGPVLFVVLYHWLGWAANEWTRTTSRAVARLRQDPTPTPSFRARARTALAVVGALDALEAAVLIYILFALAGSLPPASA
;
A
#
# COMPACT_ATOMS: atom_id res chain seq x y z
N MET A 1 23.89 19.68 -16.90
CA MET A 1 23.91 18.48 -16.02
C MET A 1 22.56 18.21 -15.35
N THR A 2 21.78 19.26 -15.01
CA THR A 2 20.46 19.17 -14.37
C THR A 2 19.42 18.36 -15.16
N ASP A 3 19.38 18.47 -16.49
CA ASP A 3 18.36 17.78 -17.30
C ASP A 3 18.55 16.25 -17.35
N GLY A 4 19.80 15.78 -17.34
CA GLY A 4 20.11 14.35 -17.28
C GLY A 4 19.73 13.73 -15.93
N MET A 5 20.01 14.46 -14.84
CA MET A 5 19.67 14.02 -13.48
C MET A 5 18.17 14.04 -13.23
N PHE A 6 17.46 15.07 -13.72
CA PHE A 6 16.00 15.12 -13.71
C PHE A 6 15.41 13.89 -14.42
N ARG A 7 15.75 13.66 -15.69
CA ARG A 7 15.23 12.51 -16.45
C ARG A 7 15.48 11.17 -15.76
N ALA A 8 16.70 10.97 -15.25
CA ALA A 8 17.04 9.75 -14.53
C ALA A 8 16.20 9.58 -13.26
N ALA A 9 16.06 10.63 -12.44
CA ALA A 9 15.25 10.61 -11.23
C ALA A 9 13.77 10.36 -11.54
N THR A 10 13.21 11.04 -12.55
CA THR A 10 11.83 10.87 -13.00
C THR A 10 11.57 9.45 -13.50
N ALA A 11 12.50 8.87 -14.28
CA ALA A 11 12.40 7.50 -14.74
C ALA A 11 12.45 6.49 -13.59
N VAL A 12 13.36 6.68 -12.63
CA VAL A 12 13.42 5.84 -11.42
C VAL A 12 12.12 5.94 -10.62
N MET A 13 11.60 7.15 -10.40
CA MET A 13 10.31 7.34 -9.72
C MET A 13 9.18 6.66 -10.48
N LEU A 14 9.16 6.71 -11.81
CA LEU A 14 8.14 6.07 -12.64
C LEU A 14 8.16 4.54 -12.47
N VAL A 15 9.35 3.92 -12.53
CA VAL A 15 9.49 2.47 -12.30
C VAL A 15 9.03 2.09 -10.90
N LEU A 16 9.45 2.84 -9.88
CA LEU A 16 9.03 2.57 -8.50
C LEU A 16 7.51 2.74 -8.30
N THR A 17 6.90 3.72 -8.98
CA THR A 17 5.43 3.94 -8.99
C THR A 17 4.71 2.72 -9.57
N ILE A 18 5.19 2.19 -10.71
CA ILE A 18 4.62 1.00 -11.34
C ILE A 18 4.73 -0.22 -10.42
N LEU A 19 5.88 -0.40 -9.76
CA LEU A 19 6.06 -1.48 -8.79
C LEU A 19 5.09 -1.36 -7.60
N CYS A 20 4.88 -0.15 -7.06
CA CYS A 20 3.92 0.09 -5.98
C CYS A 20 2.48 -0.17 -6.44
N LEU A 21 2.11 0.22 -7.66
CA LEU A 21 0.80 -0.09 -8.21
C LEU A 21 0.58 -1.61 -8.33
N GLY A 22 1.60 -2.35 -8.76
CA GLY A 22 1.58 -3.82 -8.77
C GLY A 22 1.45 -4.43 -7.37
N ALA A 23 2.12 -3.84 -6.39
CA ALA A 23 2.06 -4.27 -4.99
C ALA A 23 0.67 -4.03 -4.37
N ASN A 24 0.08 -2.87 -4.61
CA ASN A 24 -1.29 -2.52 -4.21
C ASN A 24 -2.32 -3.47 -4.88
N ALA A 25 -2.18 -3.76 -6.17
CA ALA A 25 -3.02 -4.73 -6.87
C ALA A 25 -2.92 -6.16 -6.29
N LEU A 26 -1.72 -6.58 -5.89
CA LEU A 26 -1.50 -7.85 -5.18
C LEU A 26 -2.14 -7.83 -3.78
N GLY A 27 -2.10 -6.69 -3.09
CA GLY A 27 -2.80 -6.43 -1.82
C GLY A 27 -4.31 -6.68 -1.95
N TRP A 28 -4.93 -6.14 -2.99
CA TRP A 28 -6.35 -6.35 -3.32
C TRP A 28 -6.73 -7.82 -3.52
N ILE A 29 -5.91 -8.58 -4.23
CA ILE A 29 -6.14 -10.02 -4.44
C ILE A 29 -6.09 -10.77 -3.11
N ARG A 30 -5.19 -10.38 -2.20
CA ARG A 30 -5.04 -10.98 -0.86
C ARG A 30 -6.20 -10.58 0.07
N LEU A 31 -6.65 -9.33 0.02
CA LEU A 31 -7.82 -8.84 0.75
C LEU A 31 -9.11 -9.56 0.32
N ARG A 32 -9.26 -9.92 -0.96
CA ARG A 32 -10.35 -10.78 -1.44
C ARG A 32 -10.37 -12.18 -0.80
N ALA A 33 -9.21 -12.74 -0.47
CA ALA A 33 -9.15 -14.00 0.29
C ALA A 33 -9.59 -13.79 1.74
N LEU A 34 -9.18 -12.70 2.40
CA LEU A 34 -9.67 -12.33 3.73
C LEU A 34 -11.17 -12.01 3.76
N ALA A 35 -11.71 -11.37 2.74
CA ALA A 35 -13.14 -11.09 2.61
C ALA A 35 -13.99 -12.37 2.67
N ARG A 36 -13.47 -13.48 2.10
CA ARG A 36 -14.12 -14.81 2.14
C ARG A 36 -14.18 -15.42 3.53
N VAL A 37 -13.21 -15.12 4.40
CA VAL A 37 -13.19 -15.55 5.80
C VAL A 37 -14.25 -14.82 6.63
N VAL A 38 -14.60 -13.60 6.23
CA VAL A 38 -15.58 -12.77 6.92
C VAL A 38 -17.02 -13.06 6.44
N SER A 39 -17.18 -13.66 5.25
CA SER A 39 -18.45 -14.14 4.71
C SER A 39 -18.73 -15.57 5.15
N SER A 40 -19.48 -15.75 6.26
CA SER A 40 -20.28 -16.91 6.69
C SER A 40 -19.74 -18.36 6.61
N ALA A 41 -18.61 -18.62 5.94
CA ALA A 41 -18.04 -19.92 5.71
C ALA A 41 -17.04 -20.20 6.84
N PRO A 42 -17.06 -21.39 7.45
CA PRO A 42 -16.06 -21.81 8.42
C PRO A 42 -14.77 -22.13 7.66
N ALA A 43 -14.09 -21.10 7.17
CA ALA A 43 -12.82 -21.23 6.46
C ALA A 43 -11.70 -21.02 7.48
N ALA A 44 -11.19 -22.13 8.04
CA ALA A 44 -9.91 -22.10 8.74
C ALA A 44 -8.85 -21.57 7.75
N LEU A 45 -8.28 -20.41 8.06
CA LEU A 45 -7.21 -19.80 7.25
C LEU A 45 -6.04 -20.79 7.14
N ALA A 46 -5.62 -21.09 5.92
CA ALA A 46 -4.48 -21.97 5.71
C ALA A 46 -3.20 -21.31 6.27
N PRO A 47 -2.23 -22.08 6.78
CA PRO A 47 -0.96 -21.54 7.29
C PRO A 47 -0.23 -20.61 6.31
N ARG A 48 -0.37 -20.86 5.00
CA ARG A 48 0.17 -20.00 3.93
C ARG A 48 -0.52 -18.64 3.84
N GLU A 49 -1.79 -18.53 4.20
CA GLU A 49 -2.53 -17.26 4.22
C GLU A 49 -2.12 -16.40 5.41
N ILE A 50 -1.78 -17.04 6.53
CA ILE A 50 -1.20 -16.41 7.72
C ILE A 50 0.22 -15.88 7.44
N GLU A 51 1.03 -16.62 6.70
CA GLU A 51 2.38 -16.19 6.30
C GLU A 51 2.34 -14.97 5.35
N ARG A 52 1.35 -14.94 4.44
CA ARG A 52 1.10 -13.79 3.55
C ARG A 52 0.71 -12.50 4.29
N LEU A 53 0.15 -12.60 5.50
CA LEU A 53 -0.10 -11.46 6.39
C LEU A 53 1.20 -10.87 6.97
N GLY A 54 2.19 -11.71 7.28
CA GLY A 54 3.52 -11.24 7.69
C GLY A 54 4.27 -10.50 6.57
N GLN A 55 4.13 -10.97 5.33
CA GLN A 55 4.71 -10.31 4.15
C GLN A 55 4.14 -8.92 3.87
N LEU A 56 2.88 -8.67 4.23
CA LEU A 56 2.24 -7.34 4.10
C LEU A 56 2.93 -6.28 4.98
N THR A 57 3.46 -6.67 6.14
CA THR A 57 4.19 -5.72 7.02
C THR A 57 5.48 -5.21 6.37
N GLY A 58 6.23 -6.08 5.69
CA GLY A 58 7.44 -5.69 4.96
C GLY A 58 7.13 -4.79 3.77
N LEU A 59 5.99 -5.03 3.12
CA LEU A 59 5.51 -4.23 1.98
C LEU A 59 5.15 -2.79 2.41
N ILE A 60 4.38 -2.64 3.50
CA ILE A 60 3.99 -1.33 4.05
C ILE A 60 5.23 -0.47 4.37
N ARG A 61 6.29 -1.10 4.92
CA ARG A 61 7.54 -0.39 5.22
C ARG A 61 8.24 0.09 3.94
N LEU A 62 8.26 -0.74 2.89
CA LEU A 62 8.87 -0.39 1.61
C LEU A 62 8.09 0.74 0.90
N GLU A 63 6.76 0.67 0.94
CA GLU A 63 5.87 1.72 0.43
C GLU A 63 6.07 3.04 1.18
N ALA A 64 6.15 3.01 2.52
CA ALA A 64 6.45 4.20 3.33
C ALA A 64 7.76 4.88 2.90
N VAL A 65 8.81 4.09 2.65
CA VAL A 65 10.10 4.60 2.16
C VAL A 65 9.94 5.21 0.76
N TYR A 66 9.31 4.49 -0.17
CA TYR A 66 9.08 4.98 -1.53
C TYR A 66 8.30 6.30 -1.54
N PHE A 67 7.17 6.39 -0.84
CA PHE A 67 6.38 7.62 -0.80
C PHE A 67 7.15 8.78 -0.15
N THR A 68 8.02 8.49 0.82
CA THR A 68 8.93 9.49 1.39
C THR A 68 9.91 10.02 0.34
N LEU A 69 10.51 9.12 -0.46
CA LEU A 69 11.39 9.52 -1.57
C LEU A 69 10.61 10.31 -2.65
N LEU A 70 9.38 9.92 -2.95
CA LEU A 70 8.51 10.62 -3.88
C LEU A 70 8.17 12.03 -3.39
N PHE A 71 7.97 12.21 -2.09
CA PHE A 71 7.76 13.51 -1.48
C PHE A 71 9.00 14.39 -1.60
N LEU A 72 10.19 13.85 -1.31
CA LEU A 72 11.46 14.56 -1.51
C LEU A 72 11.65 14.95 -2.98
N TYR A 73 11.30 14.06 -3.92
CA TYR A 73 11.30 14.36 -5.35
C TYR A 73 10.34 15.52 -5.68
N ALA A 74 9.13 15.52 -5.13
CA ALA A 74 8.14 16.60 -5.37
C ALA A 74 8.58 17.96 -4.79
N LEU A 75 9.40 17.96 -3.73
CA LEU A 75 10.04 19.17 -3.20
C LEU A 75 11.20 19.64 -4.09
N ALA A 76 12.00 18.71 -4.61
CA ALA A 76 13.15 19.01 -5.47
C ALA A 76 12.74 19.49 -6.87
N TYR A 77 11.60 19.01 -7.38
CA TYR A 77 11.08 19.34 -8.72
C TYR A 77 9.66 19.92 -8.63
N PRO A 78 9.53 21.17 -8.16
CA PRO A 78 8.23 21.82 -8.04
C PRO A 78 7.59 21.94 -9.44
N GLY A 79 6.32 21.55 -9.54
CA GLY A 79 5.55 21.57 -10.79
C GLY A 79 5.32 20.20 -11.44
N VAL A 80 6.00 19.14 -11.00
CA VAL A 80 5.72 17.78 -11.48
C VAL A 80 4.58 17.12 -10.70
N LEU A 81 4.63 17.20 -9.37
CA LEU A 81 3.64 16.56 -8.48
C LEU A 81 3.04 17.56 -7.51
N ALA A 82 1.73 17.44 -7.28
CA ALA A 82 1.04 18.14 -6.21
C ALA A 82 1.44 17.55 -4.85
N TRP A 83 1.81 18.41 -3.90
CA TRP A 83 2.28 17.95 -2.59
C TRP A 83 1.20 17.30 -1.74
N GLY A 84 -0.05 17.78 -1.82
CA GLY A 84 -1.16 17.30 -0.99
C GLY A 84 -1.40 15.78 -1.12
N PRO A 85 -1.64 15.25 -2.33
CA PRO A 85 -1.83 13.81 -2.53
C PRO A 85 -0.63 12.97 -2.09
N VAL A 86 0.60 13.41 -2.39
CA VAL A 86 1.82 12.68 -2.02
C VAL A 86 2.00 12.67 -0.50
N LEU A 87 1.82 13.81 0.17
CA LEU A 87 1.90 13.93 1.62
C LEU A 87 0.86 13.07 2.33
N PHE A 88 -0.38 13.04 1.81
CA PHE A 88 -1.44 12.20 2.36
C PHE A 88 -1.03 10.72 2.40
N VAL A 89 -0.49 10.20 1.29
CA VAL A 89 -0.10 8.78 1.20
C VAL A 89 1.13 8.47 2.06
N VAL A 90 2.08 9.41 2.18
CA VAL A 90 3.21 9.31 3.14
C VAL A 90 2.67 9.15 4.56
N LEU A 91 1.81 10.06 5.01
CA LEU A 91 1.28 10.05 6.37
C LEU A 91 0.48 8.77 6.66
N TYR A 92 -0.35 8.34 5.70
CA TYR A 92 -1.10 7.10 5.78
C TYR A 92 -0.18 5.89 6.01
N HIS A 93 0.87 5.73 5.22
CA HIS A 93 1.80 4.59 5.34
C HIS A 93 2.61 4.61 6.62
N TRP A 94 3.10 5.79 7.03
CA TRP A 94 3.83 5.92 8.29
C TRP A 94 2.93 5.64 9.50
N LEU A 95 1.68 6.10 9.48
CA LEU A 95 0.71 5.80 10.52
C LEU A 95 0.37 4.30 10.55
N GLY A 96 0.17 3.68 9.38
CA GLY A 96 -0.07 2.24 9.24
C GLY A 96 1.09 1.40 9.78
N TRP A 97 2.32 1.77 9.44
CA TRP A 97 3.52 1.12 9.96
C TRP A 97 3.67 1.31 11.48
N ALA A 98 3.54 2.54 11.98
CA ALA A 98 3.66 2.84 13.41
C ALA A 98 2.58 2.12 14.24
N ALA A 99 1.34 2.09 13.76
CA ALA A 99 0.26 1.36 14.40
C ALA A 99 0.56 -0.14 14.47
N ASN A 100 1.08 -0.73 13.39
CA ASN A 100 1.45 -2.14 13.33
C ASN A 100 2.62 -2.48 14.27
N GLU A 101 3.67 -1.65 14.28
CA GLU A 101 4.85 -1.84 15.13
C GLU A 101 4.49 -1.70 16.62
N TRP A 102 3.80 -0.62 16.99
CA TRP A 102 3.42 -0.33 18.37
C TRP A 102 2.53 -1.42 18.97
N THR A 103 1.56 -1.89 18.21
CA THR A 103 0.58 -2.86 18.72
C THR A 103 0.98 -4.31 18.46
N ARG A 104 2.06 -4.55 17.70
CA ARG A 104 2.41 -5.85 17.11
C ARG A 104 1.17 -6.56 16.53
N THR A 105 0.22 -5.80 15.98
CA THR A 105 -1.16 -6.26 15.73
C THR A 105 -1.17 -7.47 14.84
N THR A 106 -0.38 -7.43 13.77
CA THR A 106 -0.30 -8.53 12.80
C THR A 106 0.17 -9.83 13.45
N SER A 107 1.23 -9.78 14.27
CA SER A 107 1.73 -10.97 14.98
C SER A 107 0.72 -11.53 16.00
N ARG A 108 0.01 -10.66 16.71
CA ARG A 108 -0.99 -11.06 17.72
C ARG A 108 -2.28 -11.57 17.08
N ALA A 109 -2.71 -10.97 15.98
CA ALA A 109 -3.84 -11.43 15.19
C ALA A 109 -3.57 -12.81 14.59
N VAL A 110 -2.36 -13.03 14.07
CA VAL A 110 -1.88 -14.35 13.61
C VAL A 110 -1.87 -15.38 14.75
N ALA A 111 -1.35 -15.03 15.93
CA ALA A 111 -1.33 -15.92 17.08
C ALA A 111 -2.75 -16.29 17.56
N ARG A 112 -3.68 -15.32 17.60
CA ARG A 112 -5.08 -15.55 17.96
C ARG A 112 -5.82 -16.41 16.95
N LEU A 113 -5.64 -16.17 15.64
CA LEU A 113 -6.27 -16.96 14.59
C LEU A 113 -5.79 -18.42 14.58
N ARG A 114 -4.55 -18.68 15.03
CA ARG A 114 -4.04 -20.04 15.24
C ARG A 114 -4.65 -20.73 16.47
N GLN A 115 -5.05 -19.97 17.48
CA GLN A 115 -5.59 -20.50 18.74
C GLN A 115 -7.11 -20.66 18.71
N ASP A 116 -7.83 -19.79 18.00
CA ASP A 116 -9.29 -19.80 17.93
C ASP A 116 -9.75 -19.56 16.47
N PRO A 117 -9.98 -20.64 15.68
CA PRO A 117 -10.24 -20.56 14.25
C PRO A 117 -11.68 -20.08 13.93
N THR A 118 -12.56 -19.95 14.93
CA THR A 118 -13.96 -19.57 14.77
C THR A 118 -14.26 -18.22 15.45
N PRO A 119 -14.06 -17.09 14.76
CA PRO A 119 -14.22 -15.78 15.37
C PRO A 119 -15.67 -15.45 15.74
N THR A 120 -15.85 -14.77 16.88
CA THR A 120 -17.16 -14.33 17.39
C THR A 120 -17.87 -13.36 16.42
N PRO A 121 -19.22 -13.24 16.48
CA PRO A 121 -19.98 -12.34 15.59
C PRO A 121 -19.55 -10.86 15.68
N SER A 122 -19.21 -10.38 16.88
CA SER A 122 -18.72 -9.02 17.11
C SER A 122 -17.34 -8.79 16.49
N PHE A 123 -16.47 -9.81 16.51
CA PHE A 123 -15.19 -9.77 15.80
C PHE A 123 -15.39 -9.72 14.29
N ARG A 124 -16.30 -10.53 13.73
CA ARG A 124 -16.61 -10.53 12.29
C ARG A 124 -17.13 -9.17 11.82
N ALA A 125 -18.00 -8.52 12.59
CA ALA A 125 -18.49 -7.17 12.25
C ALA A 125 -17.34 -6.15 12.21
N ARG A 126 -16.47 -6.12 13.23
CA ARG A 126 -15.29 -5.24 13.25
C ARG A 126 -14.32 -5.53 12.11
N ALA A 127 -14.12 -6.81 11.78
CA ALA A 127 -13.28 -7.23 10.66
C ALA A 127 -13.85 -6.75 9.31
N ARG A 128 -15.17 -6.76 9.09
CA ARG A 128 -15.79 -6.18 7.88
C ARG A 128 -15.52 -4.69 7.78
N THR A 129 -15.73 -3.94 8.87
CA THR A 129 -15.50 -2.49 8.88
C THR A 129 -14.04 -2.18 8.60
N ALA A 130 -13.11 -2.89 9.25
CA ALA A 130 -11.69 -2.73 9.00
C ALA A 130 -11.33 -3.04 7.54
N LEU A 131 -11.86 -4.14 6.98
CA LEU A 131 -11.62 -4.51 5.58
C LEU A 131 -12.19 -3.47 4.59
N ALA A 132 -13.36 -2.91 4.88
CA ALA A 132 -13.98 -1.86 4.06
C ALA A 132 -13.16 -0.57 4.09
N VAL A 133 -12.67 -0.16 5.27
CA VAL A 133 -11.81 1.02 5.42
C VAL A 133 -10.48 0.82 4.70
N VAL A 134 -9.82 -0.33 4.90
CA VAL A 134 -8.56 -0.66 4.20
C VAL A 134 -8.79 -0.68 2.68
N GLY A 135 -9.86 -1.33 2.20
CA GLY A 135 -10.17 -1.35 0.76
C GLY A 135 -10.42 0.05 0.16
N ALA A 136 -11.06 0.96 0.92
CA ALA A 136 -11.25 2.34 0.49
C ALA A 136 -9.93 3.13 0.44
N LEU A 137 -9.06 2.92 1.43
CA LEU A 137 -7.74 3.55 1.47
C LEU A 137 -6.83 3.04 0.34
N ASP A 138 -6.83 1.72 0.06
CA ASP A 138 -6.08 1.15 -1.05
C ASP A 138 -6.60 1.65 -2.41
N ALA A 139 -7.93 1.81 -2.58
CA ALA A 139 -8.50 2.38 -3.80
C ALA A 139 -8.05 3.83 -4.01
N LEU A 140 -8.05 4.62 -2.94
CA LEU A 140 -7.59 6.01 -2.95
C LEU A 140 -6.10 6.07 -3.30
N GLU A 141 -5.29 5.19 -2.70
CA GLU A 141 -3.87 5.07 -3.03
C GLU A 141 -3.66 4.71 -4.50
N ALA A 142 -4.41 3.76 -5.04
CA ALA A 142 -4.31 3.39 -6.45
C ALA A 142 -4.61 4.58 -7.37
N ALA A 143 -5.62 5.40 -7.03
CA ALA A 143 -5.92 6.63 -7.75
C ALA A 143 -4.76 7.64 -7.69
N VAL A 144 -4.12 7.78 -6.52
CA VAL A 144 -2.93 8.64 -6.35
C VAL A 144 -1.75 8.11 -7.16
N LEU A 145 -1.49 6.80 -7.15
CA LEU A 145 -0.44 6.16 -7.95
C LEU A 145 -0.67 6.33 -9.46
N ILE A 146 -1.90 6.21 -9.93
CA ILE A 146 -2.27 6.47 -11.33
C ILE A 146 -1.99 7.94 -11.68
N TYR A 147 -2.38 8.87 -10.81
CA TYR A 147 -2.06 10.29 -10.98
C TYR A 147 -0.54 10.53 -11.08
N ILE A 148 0.24 9.96 -10.15
CA ILE A 148 1.70 10.07 -10.14
C ILE A 148 2.29 9.53 -11.45
N LEU A 149 1.80 8.38 -11.92
CA LEU A 149 2.28 7.75 -13.15
C LEU A 149 2.09 8.66 -14.35
N PHE A 150 0.89 9.24 -14.52
CA PHE A 150 0.63 10.19 -15.61
C PHE A 150 1.46 11.48 -15.48
N ALA A 151 1.60 12.01 -14.27
CA ALA A 151 2.38 13.22 -14.04
C ALA A 151 3.87 13.03 -14.34
N LEU A 152 4.46 11.91 -13.88
CA LEU A 152 5.85 11.56 -14.17
C LEU A 152 6.06 11.27 -15.66
N ALA A 153 5.18 10.49 -16.29
CA ALA A 153 5.27 10.18 -17.71
C ALA A 153 5.14 11.43 -18.59
N GLY A 154 4.20 12.33 -18.28
CA GLY A 154 4.02 13.60 -19.00
C GLY A 154 5.17 14.59 -18.82
N SER A 155 5.95 14.46 -17.74
CA SER A 155 7.13 15.28 -17.49
C SER A 155 8.39 14.78 -18.23
N LEU A 156 8.35 13.56 -18.76
CA LEU A 156 9.40 13.04 -19.63
C LEU A 156 9.10 13.48 -21.07
N PRO A 157 10.07 14.09 -21.79
CA PRO A 157 9.88 14.38 -23.20
C PRO A 157 9.68 13.07 -23.96
N PRO A 158 8.86 13.07 -25.03
CA PRO A 158 8.67 11.89 -25.86
C PRO A 158 10.04 11.38 -26.32
N ALA A 159 10.23 10.05 -26.27
CA ALA A 159 11.38 9.43 -26.89
C ALA A 159 11.35 9.87 -28.36
N SER A 160 12.32 10.69 -28.75
CA SER A 160 12.44 11.16 -30.12
C SER A 160 12.49 9.95 -31.06
N ALA A 161 11.65 10.02 -32.09
CA ALA A 161 11.55 9.09 -33.22
C ALA A 161 12.91 8.75 -33.86
#